data_AF-A0A7V9KXM2-F1
#
_entry.id   AF-A0A7V9KXM2-F1
#
_cell.length_a   1.000
_cell.length_b   1.000
_cell.length_c   1.000
_cell.angle_alpha   90.00
_cell.angle_beta   90.00
_cell.angle_gamma   90.00
#
_symmetry.space_group_name_H-M   'P 1'
#
loop_
_entity.id
_entity.type
_entity.pdbx_description
1 polymer ?
#
loop_
_entity_poly.entity_id
_entity_poly.type
_entity_poly.pdbx_seq_one_letter_code
_entity_poly.pdbx_strand_id
1 'polypeptide(L)'
;MRVVLGFTALALAAAAAGCGGGDRLSQAEYVKQADAICAKYEERLDALPQPKSTAGLKTLVDKGLPIAREGNAELNELKPPEDLESKVEEWHKRNDRNLELIEELGQAAEDGDEEKIQTLASEADENESQADRLAREIGLEDCAEDG
;
A
#
# COMPACT_ATOMS: atom_id res chain seq x y z
N MET A 1 -17.92 -27.32 -52.56
CA MET A 1 -19.34 -27.01 -52.33
C MET A 1 -19.42 -25.98 -51.21
N ARG A 2 -20.27 -24.96 -51.37
CA ARG A 2 -20.35 -23.72 -50.59
C ARG A 2 -21.23 -23.84 -49.33
N VAL A 3 -20.82 -23.14 -48.25
CA VAL A 3 -21.62 -22.36 -47.24
C VAL A 3 -22.43 -23.23 -46.25
N VAL A 4 -22.36 -23.03 -44.92
CA VAL A 4 -23.06 -21.95 -44.17
C VAL A 4 -22.27 -21.44 -42.95
N LEU A 5 -22.29 -20.10 -42.81
CA LEU A 5 -21.85 -19.29 -41.68
C LEU A 5 -22.63 -19.64 -40.39
N GLY A 6 -21.93 -19.82 -39.28
CA GLY A 6 -22.49 -19.81 -37.94
C GLY A 6 -21.68 -18.89 -37.06
N PHE A 7 -22.05 -17.60 -37.06
CA PHE A 7 -21.54 -16.58 -36.15
C PHE A 7 -21.90 -16.95 -34.71
N THR A 8 -20.92 -17.29 -33.89
CA THR A 8 -21.03 -17.10 -32.44
C THR A 8 -19.65 -16.75 -31.90
N ALA A 9 -19.25 -15.51 -32.19
CA ALA A 9 -18.15 -14.87 -31.48
C ALA A 9 -18.60 -14.64 -30.03
N LEU A 10 -18.29 -15.60 -29.15
CA LEU A 10 -18.34 -15.36 -27.71
C LEU A 10 -17.07 -14.55 -27.39
N ALA A 11 -17.14 -13.25 -27.66
CA ALA A 11 -16.19 -12.28 -27.14
C ALA A 11 -16.39 -12.24 -25.62
N LEU A 12 -15.69 -13.09 -24.88
CA LEU A 12 -15.45 -12.80 -23.47
C LEU A 12 -14.68 -11.50 -23.45
N ALA A 13 -15.34 -10.47 -22.93
CA ALA A 13 -14.77 -9.18 -22.68
C ALA A 13 -13.47 -9.38 -21.90
N ALA A 14 -12.35 -9.11 -22.56
CA ALA A 14 -11.13 -8.73 -21.89
C ALA A 14 -11.45 -7.42 -21.17
N ALA A 15 -11.90 -7.53 -19.91
CA ALA A 15 -11.87 -6.40 -19.00
C ALA A 15 -10.40 -6.00 -18.93
N ALA A 16 -10.12 -4.82 -19.46
CA ALA A 16 -8.80 -4.25 -19.50
C ALA A 16 -8.20 -4.30 -18.10
N ALA A 17 -7.04 -4.93 -17.97
CA ALA A 17 -6.08 -4.60 -16.93
C ALA A 17 -5.61 -3.16 -17.18
N GLY A 18 -6.45 -2.21 -16.80
CA GLY A 18 -6.16 -0.79 -16.74
C GLY A 18 -6.18 -0.39 -15.28
N CYS A 19 -5.05 -0.56 -14.61
CA CYS A 19 -4.80 0.05 -13.31
C CYS A 19 -4.87 1.57 -13.52
N GLY A 20 -5.80 2.24 -12.82
CA GLY A 20 -5.87 3.71 -12.79
C GLY A 20 -6.48 4.37 -14.02
N GLY A 21 -7.80 4.34 -14.20
CA GLY A 21 -8.43 5.18 -15.24
C GLY A 21 -9.86 4.86 -15.64
N GLY A 22 -10.73 4.49 -14.70
CA GLY A 22 -12.16 4.25 -14.95
C GLY A 22 -13.03 4.90 -13.88
N ASP A 23 -14.35 4.67 -13.95
CA ASP A 23 -15.33 5.02 -12.92
C ASP A 23 -14.92 4.47 -11.53
N ARG A 24 -15.55 4.97 -10.45
CA ARG A 24 -15.30 4.47 -9.07
C ARG A 24 -15.49 2.95 -9.00
N LEU A 25 -14.65 2.27 -8.23
CA LEU A 25 -14.74 0.85 -7.99
C LEU A 25 -15.94 0.53 -7.10
N SER A 26 -16.51 -0.68 -7.20
CA SER A 26 -17.33 -1.22 -6.12
C SER A 26 -16.47 -1.49 -4.88
N GLN A 27 -17.08 -1.60 -3.70
CA GLN A 27 -16.35 -1.93 -2.47
C GLN A 27 -15.56 -3.23 -2.60
N ALA A 28 -16.16 -4.29 -3.15
CA ALA A 28 -15.47 -5.57 -3.31
C ALA A 28 -14.29 -5.50 -4.29
N GLU A 29 -14.40 -4.71 -5.36
CA GLU A 29 -13.30 -4.49 -6.32
C GLU A 29 -12.19 -3.62 -5.73
N TYR A 30 -12.54 -2.63 -4.91
CA TYR A 30 -11.58 -1.79 -4.20
C TYR A 30 -10.77 -2.64 -3.21
N VAL A 31 -11.44 -3.37 -2.31
CA VAL A 31 -10.81 -4.22 -1.30
C VAL A 31 -9.86 -5.22 -1.97
N LYS A 32 -10.34 -5.96 -2.97
CA LYS A 32 -9.53 -6.94 -3.69
C LYS A 32 -8.28 -6.34 -4.34
N GLN A 33 -8.38 -5.15 -4.93
CA GLN A 33 -7.24 -4.51 -5.59
C GLN A 33 -6.26 -3.91 -4.60
N ALA A 34 -6.76 -3.26 -3.55
CA ALA A 34 -5.93 -2.69 -2.50
C ALA A 34 -5.13 -3.79 -1.78
N ASP A 35 -5.79 -4.87 -1.36
CA ASP A 35 -5.14 -6.00 -0.69
C ASP A 35 -4.09 -6.68 -1.60
N ALA A 36 -4.39 -6.86 -2.89
CA ALA A 36 -3.42 -7.40 -3.84
C ALA A 36 -2.18 -6.49 -4.00
N ILE A 37 -2.34 -5.16 -3.90
CA ILE A 37 -1.21 -4.23 -3.89
C ILE A 37 -0.43 -4.40 -2.58
N CYS A 38 -1.09 -4.39 -1.42
CA CYS A 38 -0.45 -4.57 -0.12
C CYS A 38 0.36 -5.87 -0.07
N ALA A 39 -0.24 -7.02 -0.42
CA ALA A 39 0.46 -8.31 -0.47
C ALA A 39 1.69 -8.31 -1.40
N LYS A 40 1.57 -7.70 -2.59
CA LYS A 40 2.70 -7.57 -3.54
C LYS A 40 3.85 -6.77 -2.95
N TYR A 41 3.56 -5.68 -2.26
CA TYR A 41 4.58 -4.78 -1.71
C TYR A 41 5.15 -5.31 -0.40
N GLU A 42 4.35 -6.01 0.40
CA GLU A 42 4.81 -6.70 1.60
C GLU A 42 5.82 -7.79 1.25
N GLU A 43 5.54 -8.63 0.25
CA GLU A 43 6.50 -9.65 -0.23
C GLU A 43 7.86 -9.02 -0.63
N ARG A 44 7.84 -7.82 -1.20
CA ARG A 44 9.06 -7.09 -1.60
C ARG A 44 9.80 -6.51 -0.40
N LEU A 45 9.08 -6.05 0.62
CA LEU A 45 9.64 -5.54 1.87
C LEU A 45 10.24 -6.68 2.71
N ASP A 46 9.53 -7.80 2.84
CA ASP A 46 9.97 -9.02 3.52
C ASP A 46 11.24 -9.64 2.92
N ALA A 47 11.45 -9.46 1.62
CA ALA A 47 12.67 -9.89 0.95
C ALA A 47 13.91 -9.08 1.38
N LEU A 48 13.75 -7.94 2.07
CA LEU A 48 14.86 -7.15 2.59
C LEU A 48 15.46 -7.80 3.84
N PRO A 49 16.80 -7.74 4.00
CA PRO A 49 17.43 -8.25 5.20
C PRO A 49 17.05 -7.40 6.42
N GLN A 50 16.50 -8.05 7.43
CA GLN A 50 16.18 -7.42 8.72
C GLN A 50 17.44 -6.77 9.35
N PRO A 51 17.35 -5.51 9.82
CA PRO A 51 18.49 -4.79 10.37
C PRO A 51 18.90 -5.39 11.71
N LYS A 52 20.22 -5.60 11.91
CA LYS A 52 20.78 -6.12 13.17
C LYS A 52 21.45 -5.04 14.03
N SER A 53 21.35 -3.79 13.60
CA SER A 53 21.97 -2.62 14.21
C SER A 53 21.33 -1.34 13.66
N THR A 54 21.59 -0.20 14.30
CA THR A 54 21.19 1.12 13.81
C THR A 54 21.76 1.43 12.42
N ALA A 55 22.99 1.02 12.13
CA ALA A 55 23.55 1.11 10.78
C ALA A 55 22.79 0.23 9.75
N GLY A 56 22.24 -0.90 10.21
CA GLY A 56 21.33 -1.72 9.42
C GLY A 56 20.01 -1.02 9.12
N LEU A 57 19.48 -0.24 10.07
CA LEU A 57 18.24 0.50 9.93
C LEU A 57 18.31 1.48 8.75
N LYS A 58 19.40 2.24 8.61
CA LYS A 58 19.60 3.12 7.45
C LYS A 58 19.55 2.36 6.12
N THR A 59 20.21 1.21 6.05
CA THR A 59 20.20 0.38 4.82
C THR A 59 18.80 -0.15 4.51
N LEU A 60 18.02 -0.47 5.54
CA LEU A 60 16.62 -0.86 5.38
C LEU A 60 15.80 0.32 4.86
N VAL A 61 15.94 1.53 5.44
CA VAL A 61 15.23 2.74 4.98
C VAL A 61 15.58 3.06 3.53
N ASP A 62 16.87 3.08 3.16
CA ASP A 62 17.33 3.40 1.80
C ASP A 62 16.74 2.45 0.72
N LYS A 63 16.44 1.20 1.09
CA LYS A 63 15.91 0.18 0.16
C LYS A 63 14.41 -0.04 0.25
N GLY A 64 13.86 0.04 1.46
CA GLY A 64 12.45 -0.20 1.76
C GLY A 64 11.58 1.01 1.44
N LEU A 65 12.04 2.22 1.72
CA LEU A 65 11.24 3.43 1.49
C LEU A 65 10.84 3.61 0.01
N PRO A 66 11.72 3.37 -0.99
CA PRO A 66 11.30 3.40 -2.39
C PRO A 66 10.23 2.35 -2.73
N ILE A 67 10.29 1.15 -2.14
CA ILE A 67 9.32 0.07 -2.34
C ILE A 67 7.96 0.48 -1.74
N ALA A 68 7.96 0.96 -0.50
CA ALA A 68 6.75 1.42 0.18
C ALA A 68 6.11 2.63 -0.51
N ARG A 69 6.91 3.58 -1.03
CA ARG A 69 6.42 4.71 -1.83
C ARG A 69 5.75 4.27 -3.13
N GLU A 70 6.30 3.27 -3.81
CA GLU A 70 5.71 2.71 -5.03
C GLU A 70 4.37 2.01 -4.73
N GLY A 71 4.29 1.24 -3.64
CA GLY A 71 3.04 0.62 -3.19
C GLY A 71 1.98 1.64 -2.81
N ASN A 72 2.34 2.65 -2.02
CA ASN A 72 1.42 3.73 -1.67
C ASN A 72 0.97 4.55 -2.89
N ALA A 73 1.83 4.72 -3.89
CA ALA A 73 1.44 5.36 -5.15
C ALA A 73 0.41 4.52 -5.93
N GLU A 74 0.62 3.20 -6.07
CA GLU A 74 -0.37 2.30 -6.70
C GLU A 74 -1.71 2.30 -5.95
N LEU A 75 -1.69 2.31 -4.61
CA LEU A 75 -2.90 2.41 -3.80
C LEU A 75 -3.67 3.71 -4.07
N ASN A 76 -2.97 4.84 -4.17
CA ASN A 76 -3.55 6.16 -4.45
C ASN A 76 -4.18 6.28 -5.86
N GLU A 77 -3.85 5.37 -6.79
CA GLU A 77 -4.47 5.33 -8.12
C GLU A 77 -5.87 4.68 -8.09
N LEU A 78 -6.19 3.92 -7.04
CA LEU A 78 -7.50 3.31 -6.87
C LEU A 78 -8.55 4.37 -6.55
N LYS A 79 -9.72 4.26 -7.18
CA LYS A 79 -10.86 5.13 -6.90
C LYS A 79 -11.87 4.40 -6.02
N PRO A 80 -11.95 4.72 -4.72
CA PRO A 80 -12.90 4.07 -3.83
C PRO A 80 -14.34 4.41 -4.20
N PRO A 81 -15.31 3.56 -3.80
CA PRO A 81 -16.71 3.95 -3.84
C PRO A 81 -16.95 5.17 -2.93
N GLU A 82 -17.99 5.96 -3.23
CA GLU A 82 -18.26 7.25 -2.58
C GLU A 82 -18.46 7.12 -1.06
N ASP A 83 -19.03 6.01 -0.59
CA ASP A 83 -19.26 5.73 0.82
C ASP A 83 -17.98 5.42 1.62
N LEU A 84 -16.89 5.04 0.95
CA LEU A 84 -15.58 4.77 1.56
C LEU A 84 -14.58 5.91 1.39
N GLU A 85 -14.84 6.87 0.49
CA GLU A 85 -13.91 7.93 0.09
C GLU A 85 -13.23 8.63 1.28
N SER A 86 -13.99 9.12 2.26
CA SER A 86 -13.40 9.82 3.41
C SER A 86 -12.51 8.93 4.30
N LYS A 87 -12.83 7.63 4.43
CA LYS A 87 -12.01 6.70 5.22
C LYS A 87 -10.73 6.36 4.47
N VAL A 88 -10.83 6.15 3.17
CA VAL A 88 -9.70 5.87 2.29
C VAL A 88 -8.75 7.07 2.22
N GLU A 89 -9.27 8.29 2.11
CA GLU A 89 -8.45 9.50 2.17
C GLU A 89 -7.70 9.64 3.49
N GLU A 90 -8.35 9.35 4.62
CA GLU A 90 -7.67 9.38 5.92
C GLU A 90 -6.63 8.26 6.03
N TRP A 91 -6.93 7.06 5.56
CA TRP A 91 -6.00 5.94 5.52
C TRP A 91 -4.74 6.27 4.68
N HIS A 92 -4.90 6.86 3.48
CA HIS A 92 -3.78 7.30 2.66
C HIS A 92 -2.92 8.37 3.36
N LYS A 93 -3.53 9.33 4.07
CA LYS A 93 -2.75 10.32 4.85
C LYS A 93 -1.92 9.66 5.94
N ARG A 94 -2.42 8.59 6.56
CA ARG A 94 -1.66 7.84 7.56
C ARG A 94 -0.50 7.10 6.90
N ASN A 95 -0.72 6.45 5.76
CA ASN A 95 0.36 5.80 5.02
C ASN A 95 1.43 6.81 4.56
N ASP A 96 1.03 7.99 4.09
CA ASP A 96 1.95 9.09 3.76
C ASP A 96 2.77 9.51 4.99
N ARG A 97 2.13 9.65 6.16
CA ARG A 97 2.82 9.98 7.41
C ARG A 97 3.79 8.88 7.85
N ASN A 98 3.47 7.60 7.65
CA ASN A 98 4.41 6.50 7.91
C ASN A 98 5.66 6.61 7.04
N LEU A 99 5.50 6.92 5.74
CA LEU A 99 6.63 7.09 4.82
C LEU A 99 7.53 8.26 5.25
N GLU A 100 6.96 9.36 5.75
CA GLU A 100 7.72 10.48 6.32
C GLU A 100 8.45 10.06 7.61
N LEU A 101 7.77 9.39 8.54
CA LEU A 101 8.34 8.93 9.80
C LEU A 101 9.51 7.96 9.58
N ILE A 102 9.39 7.05 8.62
CA ILE A 102 10.46 6.11 8.23
C ILE A 102 11.69 6.87 7.70
N GLU A 103 11.48 7.91 6.90
CA GLU A 103 12.57 8.76 6.40
C GLU A 103 13.24 9.54 7.55
N GLU A 104 12.45 10.13 8.44
CA GLU A 104 12.94 10.84 9.63
C GLU A 104 13.71 9.91 10.58
N LEU A 105 13.24 8.66 10.75
CA LEU A 105 13.93 7.62 11.53
C LEU A 105 15.28 7.26 10.93
N GLY A 106 15.36 7.13 9.60
CA GLY A 106 16.62 6.90 8.89
C GLY A 106 17.64 8.01 9.16
N GLN A 107 17.20 9.27 9.06
CA GLN A 107 18.03 10.44 9.35
C GLN A 107 18.48 10.47 10.82
N ALA A 108 17.58 10.23 11.77
CA ALA A 108 17.93 10.19 13.19
C ALA A 108 18.93 9.07 13.52
N ALA A 109 18.83 7.93 12.84
CA ALA A 109 19.79 6.82 12.95
C ALA A 109 21.17 7.17 12.37
N GLU A 110 21.22 7.97 11.30
CA GLU A 110 22.49 8.51 10.75
C GLU A 110 23.16 9.49 11.72
N ASP A 111 22.37 10.37 12.34
CA ASP A 111 22.85 11.38 13.28
C ASP A 111 23.18 10.82 14.67
N GLY A 112 22.76 9.58 14.97
CA GLY A 112 22.92 8.96 16.29
C GLY A 112 22.04 9.59 17.37
N ASP A 113 20.91 10.17 16.96
CA ASP A 113 19.96 10.86 17.84
C ASP A 113 18.97 9.86 18.45
N GLU A 114 19.41 9.17 19.50
CA GLU A 114 18.62 8.12 20.18
C GLU A 114 17.30 8.64 20.76
N GLU A 115 17.24 9.89 21.22
CA GLU A 115 16.01 10.49 21.76
C GLU A 115 14.99 10.70 20.63
N LYS A 116 15.43 11.26 19.50
CA LYS A 116 14.58 11.44 18.32
C LYS A 116 14.11 10.11 17.75
N ILE A 117 14.97 9.08 17.71
CA ILE A 117 14.57 7.73 17.29
C ILE A 117 13.41 7.20 18.16
N GLN A 118 13.50 7.33 19.48
CA GLN A 118 12.45 6.85 20.39
C GLN A 118 11.13 7.61 20.20
N THR A 119 11.19 8.93 20.03
CA THR A 119 10.00 9.75 19.75
C THR A 119 9.35 9.33 18.43
N LEU A 120 10.12 9.27 17.34
CA LEU A 120 9.61 8.92 16.02
C LEU A 120 9.07 7.49 15.95
N ALA A 121 9.71 6.54 16.63
CA ALA A 121 9.22 5.17 16.71
C ALA A 121 7.85 5.09 17.42
N SER A 122 7.66 5.89 18.47
CA SER A 122 6.38 5.97 19.17
C SER A 122 5.30 6.62 18.29
N GLU A 123 5.64 7.69 17.57
CA GLU A 123 4.73 8.32 16.60
C GLU A 123 4.35 7.37 15.45
N ALA A 124 5.31 6.57 14.97
CA ALA A 124 5.07 5.56 13.93
C ALA A 124 4.12 4.46 14.40
N ASP A 125 4.35 3.91 15.60
CA ASP A 125 3.47 2.89 16.21
C ASP A 125 2.03 3.39 16.39
N GLU A 126 1.89 4.63 16.90
CA GLU A 126 0.58 5.26 17.04
C GLU A 126 -0.10 5.48 15.69
N ASN A 127 0.63 5.99 14.68
CA ASN A 127 0.07 6.28 13.36
C ASN A 127 -0.30 4.99 12.60
N GLU A 128 0.53 3.94 12.70
CA GLU A 128 0.27 2.61 12.13
C GLU A 128 -1.00 2.00 12.72
N SER A 129 -1.12 2.00 14.05
CA SER A 129 -2.33 1.53 14.74
C SER A 129 -3.62 2.22 14.25
N GLN A 130 -3.53 3.51 13.86
CA GLN A 130 -4.66 4.22 13.25
C GLN A 130 -4.90 3.80 11.80
N ALA A 131 -3.83 3.59 11.02
CA ALA A 131 -3.89 3.10 9.65
C ALA A 131 -4.56 1.72 9.60
N ASP A 132 -4.13 0.78 10.44
CA ASP A 132 -4.68 -0.58 10.51
C ASP A 132 -6.16 -0.56 10.89
N ARG A 133 -6.53 0.29 11.85
CA ARG A 133 -7.94 0.44 12.22
C ARG A 133 -8.76 0.90 11.01
N LEU A 134 -8.29 1.90 10.26
CA LEU A 134 -8.97 2.40 9.07
C LEU A 134 -9.03 1.33 7.97
N ALA A 135 -7.95 0.60 7.74
CA ALA A 135 -7.90 -0.50 6.78
C ALA A 135 -8.95 -1.58 7.11
N ARG A 136 -9.05 -2.01 8.38
CA ARG A 136 -10.10 -2.94 8.85
C ARG A 136 -11.51 -2.36 8.70
N GLU A 137 -11.70 -1.06 8.95
CA GLU A 137 -12.98 -0.36 8.77
C GLU A 137 -13.41 -0.20 7.30
N ILE A 138 -12.45 -0.23 6.37
CA ILE A 138 -12.66 -0.25 4.91
C ILE A 138 -12.98 -1.69 4.44
N GLY A 139 -12.47 -2.68 5.18
CA GLY A 139 -12.61 -4.10 4.89
C GLY A 139 -11.39 -4.71 4.22
N LEU A 140 -10.23 -4.07 4.36
CA LEU A 140 -8.93 -4.58 3.90
C LEU A 140 -8.40 -5.62 4.88
N GLU A 141 -7.75 -6.64 4.34
CA GLU A 141 -7.10 -7.71 5.09
C GLU A 141 -5.58 -7.55 5.00
N ASP A 142 -4.99 -7.73 3.81
CA ASP A 142 -3.53 -7.65 3.59
C ASP A 142 -2.97 -6.24 3.87
N CYS A 143 -3.78 -5.19 3.73
CA CYS A 143 -3.37 -3.83 4.10
C CYS A 143 -3.56 -3.49 5.59
N ALA A 144 -4.08 -4.43 6.37
CA ALA A 144 -4.29 -4.33 7.82
C ALA A 144 -3.55 -5.44 8.58
N GLU A 145 -2.74 -6.24 7.87
CA GLU A 145 -1.78 -7.13 8.49
C GLU A 145 -0.54 -6.28 8.77
N ASP A 146 -0.34 -6.03 10.06
CA ASP A 146 0.78 -5.28 10.62
C ASP A 146 2.14 -5.81 10.11
N GLY A 147 3.12 -4.92 9.99
CA GLY A 147 4.55 -5.25 9.87
C GLY A 147 5.19 -5.88 11.10
#